data_AF-A0A964ARX1-F1
#
_entry.id   AF-A0A964ARX1-F1
#
_cell.length_a   1.000
_cell.length_b   1.000
_cell.length_c   1.000
_cell.angle_alpha   90.00
_cell.angle_beta   90.00
_cell.angle_gamma   90.00
#
_symmetry.space_group_name_H-M   'P 1'
#
loop_
_entity.id
_entity.type
_entity.pdbx_description
1 polymer ?
#
loop_
_entity_poly.entity_id
_entity_poly.type
_entity_poly.pdbx_seq_one_letter_code
_entity_poly.pdbx_strand_id
1 'polypeptide(L)'
;MKWLPKATWRGLRADIARTLSHKSLKPVAAPVLIAEFKRAVDPAIKGSNLPREFAAQALEVVADESCFDEIAELALDPKYGEARTSLAFVLARLKHPRRDEVLVALLDDDWMCSLAIDNIGKKGLYHLRDKVEPFAQSDDKDVRKLVAKTLERLGKAEARAAEKARKAKAKAKAKAAEKARKAAERKANKPRSTTSRRSGQAGS
;
A
#
# COMPACT_ATOMS: atom_id res chain seq x y z
N MET A 1 22.65 -16.93 0.84
CA MET A 1 22.71 -17.09 -0.64
C MET A 1 24.05 -16.62 -1.18
N LYS A 2 24.88 -17.53 -1.71
CA LYS A 2 26.25 -17.20 -2.17
C LYS A 2 26.42 -17.16 -3.70
N TRP A 3 25.42 -17.60 -4.46
CA TRP A 3 25.54 -17.85 -5.90
C TRP A 3 25.04 -16.71 -6.80
N LEU A 4 24.00 -15.96 -6.38
CA LEU A 4 23.48 -14.82 -7.15
C LEU A 4 24.59 -13.79 -7.48
N PRO A 5 25.50 -13.45 -6.55
CA PRO A 5 26.62 -12.56 -6.86
C PRO A 5 27.69 -13.13 -7.78
N LYS A 6 27.78 -14.45 -7.88
CA LYS A 6 28.82 -15.15 -8.65
C LYS A 6 28.34 -15.52 -10.06
N ALA A 7 27.03 -15.47 -10.31
CA ALA A 7 26.48 -15.73 -11.62
C ALA A 7 26.88 -14.60 -12.58
N THR A 8 27.65 -14.93 -13.62
CA THR A 8 28.01 -14.02 -14.71
C THR A 8 27.05 -14.13 -15.89
N TRP A 9 26.41 -15.29 -16.06
CA TRP A 9 25.44 -15.52 -17.12
C TRP A 9 24.06 -14.94 -16.77
N ARG A 10 23.48 -14.19 -17.71
CA ARG A 10 22.20 -13.49 -17.56
C ARG A 10 21.03 -14.41 -17.24
N GLY A 11 20.92 -15.53 -17.96
CA GLY A 11 19.83 -16.48 -17.77
C GLY A 11 19.82 -17.04 -16.35
N LEU A 12 20.99 -17.39 -15.80
CA LEU A 12 21.11 -17.87 -14.43
C LEU A 12 20.71 -16.80 -13.40
N ARG A 13 21.05 -15.53 -13.61
CA ARG A 13 20.57 -14.44 -12.72
C ARG A 13 19.05 -14.32 -12.75
N ALA A 14 18.45 -14.39 -13.95
CA ALA A 14 17.00 -14.35 -14.12
C ALA A 14 16.31 -15.54 -13.46
N ASP A 15 16.86 -16.75 -13.61
CA ASP A 15 16.29 -17.98 -13.04
C ASP A 15 16.43 -18.02 -11.51
N ILE A 16 17.56 -17.55 -10.98
CA ILE A 16 17.72 -17.37 -9.55
C ILE A 16 16.70 -16.33 -9.06
N ALA A 17 16.61 -15.15 -9.66
CA ALA A 17 15.64 -14.13 -9.27
C ALA A 17 14.20 -14.67 -9.29
N ARG A 18 13.81 -15.42 -10.33
CA ARG A 18 12.50 -16.06 -10.45
C ARG A 18 12.25 -17.10 -9.36
N THR A 19 13.26 -17.88 -9.00
CA THR A 19 13.18 -18.83 -7.89
C THR A 19 12.98 -18.09 -6.57
N LEU A 20 13.68 -16.96 -6.40
CA LEU A 20 13.56 -16.10 -5.22
C LEU A 20 12.23 -15.38 -5.10
N SER A 21 11.48 -15.25 -6.19
CA SER A 21 10.10 -14.72 -6.18
C SER A 21 9.10 -15.66 -5.51
N HIS A 22 9.47 -16.89 -5.15
CA HIS A 22 8.52 -17.82 -4.52
C HIS A 22 8.10 -17.35 -3.11
N LYS A 23 6.79 -17.34 -2.84
CA LYS A 23 6.23 -16.77 -1.59
C LYS A 23 6.76 -17.43 -0.31
N SER A 24 7.15 -18.71 -0.36
CA SER A 24 7.72 -19.43 0.78
C SER A 24 9.09 -18.89 1.23
N LEU A 25 9.72 -18.05 0.41
CA LEU A 25 11.01 -17.42 0.72
C LEU A 25 10.86 -16.05 1.39
N LYS A 26 9.63 -15.61 1.66
CA LYS A 26 9.38 -14.46 2.54
C LYS A 26 9.78 -14.81 3.99
N PRO A 27 10.41 -13.89 4.73
CA PRO A 27 10.88 -12.56 4.31
C PRO A 27 12.33 -12.56 3.76
N VAL A 28 13.03 -13.70 3.81
CA VAL A 28 14.49 -13.80 3.59
C VAL A 28 14.94 -13.36 2.19
N ALA A 29 14.08 -13.50 1.16
CA ALA A 29 14.44 -13.15 -0.21
C ALA A 29 14.57 -11.63 -0.45
N ALA A 30 13.76 -10.79 0.21
CA ALA A 30 13.69 -9.36 -0.13
C ALA A 30 15.02 -8.62 0.11
N PRO A 31 15.72 -8.76 1.25
CA PRO A 31 17.02 -8.12 1.45
C PRO A 31 18.08 -8.56 0.42
N VAL A 32 18.05 -9.84 0.00
CA VAL A 32 18.98 -10.37 -0.99
C VAL A 32 18.73 -9.76 -2.37
N LEU A 33 17.45 -9.61 -2.76
CA LEU A 33 17.07 -9.00 -4.03
C LEU A 33 17.35 -7.50 -4.05
N ILE A 34 17.17 -6.79 -2.93
CA ILE A 34 17.54 -5.37 -2.79
C ILE A 34 19.05 -5.20 -2.96
N ALA A 35 19.86 -6.04 -2.31
CA ALA A 35 21.31 -6.03 -2.46
C ALA A 35 21.73 -6.33 -3.91
N GLU A 36 21.03 -7.26 -4.58
CA GLU A 36 21.26 -7.52 -6.00
C GLU A 36 20.91 -6.30 -6.85
N PHE A 37 19.74 -5.68 -6.67
CA PHE A 37 19.36 -4.47 -7.41
C PHE A 37 20.41 -3.36 -7.28
N LYS A 38 20.92 -3.13 -6.06
CA LYS A 38 21.96 -2.14 -5.79
C LYS A 38 23.27 -2.44 -6.56
N ARG A 39 23.75 -3.69 -6.52
CA ARG A 39 25.05 -4.09 -7.11
C ARG A 39 24.99 -4.41 -8.60
N ALA A 40 23.85 -4.87 -9.11
CA ALA A 40 23.82 -5.59 -10.37
C ALA A 40 24.16 -4.66 -11.55
N VAL A 41 25.36 -4.85 -12.07
CA VAL A 41 25.80 -4.33 -13.36
C VAL A 41 25.88 -5.52 -14.29
N ASP A 42 25.47 -5.33 -15.54
CA ASP A 42 25.72 -6.31 -16.57
C ASP A 42 27.12 -6.11 -17.15
N PRO A 43 28.05 -7.06 -16.95
CA PRO A 43 29.41 -6.90 -17.45
C PRO A 43 29.49 -7.06 -18.97
N ALA A 44 28.49 -7.69 -19.61
CA ALA A 44 28.49 -7.93 -21.05
C ALA A 44 27.91 -6.76 -21.85
N ILE A 45 27.06 -5.92 -21.24
CA ILE A 45 26.52 -4.71 -21.88
C ILE A 45 26.59 -3.54 -20.91
N LYS A 46 27.51 -2.61 -21.20
CA LYS A 46 27.63 -1.35 -20.47
C LYS A 46 26.29 -0.60 -20.51
N GLY A 47 25.75 -0.29 -19.34
CA GLY A 47 24.48 0.43 -19.20
C GLY A 47 23.23 -0.45 -19.17
N SER A 48 23.33 -1.79 -19.27
CA SER A 48 22.15 -2.65 -19.17
C SER A 48 21.63 -2.76 -17.74
N ASN A 49 20.32 -2.51 -17.60
CA ASN A 49 19.58 -2.59 -16.34
C ASN A 49 18.85 -3.93 -16.14
N LEU A 50 18.93 -4.85 -17.10
CA LEU A 50 18.21 -6.14 -17.06
C LEU A 50 18.43 -6.93 -15.75
N PRO A 51 19.65 -7.04 -15.20
CA PRO A 51 19.84 -7.69 -13.90
C PRO A 51 19.06 -7.02 -12.75
N ARG A 52 18.94 -5.69 -12.77
CA ARG A 52 18.17 -4.92 -11.79
C ARG A 52 16.68 -5.13 -11.98
N GLU A 53 16.21 -5.13 -13.23
CA GLU A 53 14.81 -5.39 -13.55
C GLU A 53 14.34 -6.75 -13.03
N PHE A 54 15.14 -7.82 -13.20
CA PHE A 54 14.77 -9.12 -12.64
C PHE A 54 14.68 -9.11 -11.11
N ALA A 55 15.59 -8.41 -10.43
CA ALA A 55 15.54 -8.27 -8.99
C ALA A 55 14.29 -7.48 -8.55
N ALA A 56 13.97 -6.38 -9.24
CA ALA A 56 12.81 -5.54 -8.95
C ALA A 56 11.48 -6.29 -9.20
N GLN A 57 11.37 -7.04 -10.30
CA GLN A 57 10.21 -7.88 -10.57
C GLN A 57 10.03 -8.97 -9.51
N ALA A 58 11.13 -9.57 -9.03
CA ALA A 58 11.05 -10.54 -7.94
C ALA A 58 10.55 -9.90 -6.63
N LEU A 59 10.97 -8.67 -6.34
CA LEU A 59 10.50 -7.89 -5.19
C LEU A 59 8.98 -7.61 -5.26
N GLU A 60 8.37 -7.52 -6.45
CA GLU A 60 6.91 -7.40 -6.57
C GLU A 60 6.16 -8.54 -5.89
N VAL A 61 6.75 -9.73 -5.80
CA VAL A 61 6.14 -10.88 -5.12
C VAL A 61 6.52 -10.94 -3.64
N VAL A 62 7.82 -10.80 -3.33
CA VAL A 62 8.32 -11.12 -1.99
C VAL A 62 8.40 -9.93 -1.04
N ALA A 63 8.50 -8.69 -1.53
CA ALA A 63 8.58 -7.53 -0.65
C ALA A 63 7.31 -7.37 0.21
N ASP A 64 7.52 -6.98 1.46
CA ASP A 64 6.52 -6.55 2.43
C ASP A 64 6.89 -5.15 2.97
N GLU A 65 6.08 -4.63 3.88
CA GLU A 65 6.23 -3.28 4.43
C GLU A 65 7.56 -3.06 5.16
N SER A 66 8.26 -4.13 5.60
CA SER A 66 9.56 -3.98 6.30
C SER A 66 10.68 -3.48 5.40
N CYS A 67 10.55 -3.65 4.08
CA CYS A 67 11.51 -3.18 3.09
C CYS A 67 11.09 -1.87 2.41
N PHE A 68 10.02 -1.21 2.89
CA PHE A 68 9.43 -0.08 2.19
C PHE A 68 10.42 1.06 1.96
N ASP A 69 11.10 1.51 3.02
CA ASP A 69 11.98 2.68 2.94
C ASP A 69 13.15 2.45 1.98
N GLU A 70 13.79 1.27 2.03
CA GLU A 70 14.87 0.93 1.08
C GLU A 70 14.38 0.87 -0.37
N ILE A 71 13.18 0.34 -0.62
CA ILE A 71 12.61 0.29 -1.97
C ILE A 71 12.22 1.70 -2.44
N ALA A 72 11.73 2.55 -1.54
CA ALA A 72 11.39 3.93 -1.84
C ALA A 72 12.62 4.74 -2.26
N GLU A 73 13.72 4.63 -1.51
CA GLU A 73 15.00 5.26 -1.87
C GLU A 73 15.46 4.85 -3.27
N LEU A 74 15.40 3.55 -3.58
CA LEU A 74 15.82 3.04 -4.89
C LEU A 74 14.90 3.48 -6.04
N ALA A 75 13.59 3.57 -5.79
CA ALA A 75 12.64 4.01 -6.80
C ALA A 75 12.76 5.51 -7.12
N LEU A 76 13.13 6.32 -6.12
CA LEU A 76 13.28 7.77 -6.25
C LEU A 76 14.65 8.20 -6.80
N ASP A 77 15.66 7.32 -6.82
CA ASP A 77 17.01 7.66 -7.28
C ASP A 77 17.14 7.50 -8.82
N PRO A 78 17.21 8.60 -9.60
CA PRO A 78 17.18 8.53 -11.07
C PRO A 78 18.33 7.76 -11.69
N LYS A 79 19.44 7.52 -10.96
CA LYS A 79 20.60 6.79 -11.48
C LYS A 79 20.28 5.35 -11.88
N TYR A 80 19.18 4.78 -11.36
CA TYR A 80 18.74 3.43 -11.70
C TYR A 80 17.86 3.38 -12.95
N GLY A 81 17.53 4.53 -13.57
CA GLY A 81 16.83 4.60 -14.84
C GLY A 81 15.52 3.80 -14.86
N GLU A 82 15.31 3.03 -15.93
CA GLU A 82 14.08 2.26 -16.16
C GLU A 82 13.86 1.12 -15.15
N ALA A 83 14.90 0.64 -14.48
CA ALA A 83 14.79 -0.45 -13.50
C ALA A 83 13.89 -0.09 -12.30
N ARG A 84 13.65 1.21 -12.08
CA ARG A 84 12.81 1.75 -11.01
C ARG A 84 11.32 1.49 -11.24
N THR A 85 10.91 1.20 -12.47
CA THR A 85 9.49 0.99 -12.84
C THR A 85 8.86 -0.14 -12.01
N SER A 86 9.51 -1.31 -11.92
CA SER A 86 9.05 -2.40 -11.06
C SER A 86 9.00 -2.02 -9.58
N LEU A 87 9.97 -1.25 -9.09
CA LEU A 87 9.97 -0.80 -7.70
C LEU A 87 8.78 0.12 -7.38
N ALA A 88 8.37 0.99 -8.31
CA ALA A 88 7.16 1.80 -8.14
C ALA A 88 5.88 0.94 -8.06
N PHE A 89 5.79 -0.17 -8.81
CA PHE A 89 4.70 -1.15 -8.65
C PHE A 89 4.72 -1.82 -7.27
N VAL A 90 5.90 -2.17 -6.76
CA VAL A 90 6.05 -2.70 -5.39
C VAL A 90 5.47 -1.69 -4.40
N LEU A 91 5.93 -0.44 -4.43
CA LEU A 91 5.53 0.60 -3.48
C LEU A 91 4.03 0.86 -3.52
N ALA A 92 3.43 0.95 -4.72
CA ALA A 92 2.00 1.12 -4.87
C ALA A 92 1.18 -0.03 -4.25
N ARG A 93 1.73 -1.25 -4.20
CA ARG A 93 1.10 -2.43 -3.60
C ARG A 93 1.20 -2.43 -2.08
N LEU A 94 2.32 -1.99 -1.51
CA LEU A 94 2.57 -2.02 -0.06
C LEU A 94 1.64 -1.05 0.69
N LYS A 95 1.16 -1.44 1.87
CA LYS A 95 0.28 -0.62 2.70
C LYS A 95 1.10 0.14 3.74
N HIS A 96 1.94 1.06 3.28
CA HIS A 96 2.80 1.86 4.13
C HIS A 96 2.28 3.30 4.29
N PRO A 97 2.39 3.93 5.48
CA PRO A 97 1.95 5.30 5.70
C PRO A 97 2.58 6.32 4.73
N ARG A 98 3.83 6.09 4.33
CA ARG A 98 4.57 6.96 3.39
C ARG A 98 4.37 6.62 1.91
N ARG A 99 3.53 5.63 1.57
CA ARG A 99 3.30 5.25 0.17
C ARG A 99 2.88 6.45 -0.68
N ASP A 100 1.95 7.23 -0.15
CA ASP A 100 1.31 8.30 -0.89
C ASP A 100 2.32 9.44 -1.15
N GLU A 101 3.17 9.76 -0.17
CA GLU A 101 4.30 10.70 -0.30
C GLU A 101 5.23 10.28 -1.46
N VAL A 102 5.63 9.00 -1.50
CA VAL A 102 6.55 8.50 -2.53
C VAL A 102 5.90 8.48 -3.91
N LEU A 103 4.62 8.09 -4.02
CA LEU A 103 3.90 8.12 -5.30
C LEU A 103 3.72 9.55 -5.82
N VAL A 104 3.52 10.52 -4.92
CA VAL A 104 3.46 11.94 -5.30
C VAL A 104 4.81 12.44 -5.76
N ALA A 105 5.90 12.09 -5.07
CA ALA A 105 7.25 12.47 -5.50
C ALA A 105 7.61 11.92 -6.89
N LEU A 106 7.11 10.74 -7.26
CA LEU A 106 7.30 10.16 -8.60
C LEU A 106 6.51 10.89 -9.71
N LEU A 107 5.57 11.78 -9.37
CA LEU A 107 4.88 12.60 -10.37
C LEU A 107 5.79 13.67 -10.97
N ASP A 108 6.79 14.14 -10.22
CA ASP A 108 7.74 15.17 -10.66
C ASP A 108 8.90 14.59 -11.50
N ASP A 109 8.93 13.27 -11.70
CA ASP A 109 9.91 12.58 -12.52
C ASP A 109 9.29 12.27 -13.89
N ASP A 110 9.79 12.93 -14.95
CA ASP A 110 9.26 12.82 -16.31
C ASP A 110 9.11 11.36 -16.79
N TRP A 111 10.06 10.50 -16.41
CA TRP A 111 10.04 9.09 -16.80
C TRP A 111 9.01 8.28 -15.99
N MET A 112 8.81 8.65 -14.72
CA MET A 112 7.98 7.91 -13.78
C MET A 112 6.57 8.48 -13.63
N CYS A 113 6.31 9.68 -14.11
CA CYS A 113 5.07 10.43 -13.98
C CYS A 113 3.85 9.60 -14.43
N SER A 114 3.89 9.10 -15.66
CA SER A 114 2.80 8.27 -16.20
C SER A 114 2.55 7.03 -15.35
N LEU A 115 3.63 6.40 -14.86
CA LEU A 115 3.54 5.21 -14.02
C LEU A 115 2.94 5.53 -12.64
N ALA A 116 3.31 6.66 -12.04
CA ALA A 116 2.76 7.14 -10.78
C ALA A 116 1.26 7.43 -10.92
N ILE A 117 0.84 8.15 -11.97
CA ILE A 117 -0.57 8.44 -12.28
C ILE A 117 -1.38 7.14 -12.38
N ASP A 118 -0.93 6.17 -13.18
CA ASP A 118 -1.66 4.91 -13.35
C ASP A 118 -1.75 4.11 -12.04
N ASN A 119 -0.69 4.09 -11.23
CA ASN A 119 -0.68 3.41 -9.94
C ASN A 119 -1.62 4.07 -8.94
N ILE A 120 -1.63 5.40 -8.83
CA ILE A 120 -2.59 6.17 -8.01
C ILE A 120 -4.02 5.80 -8.40
N GLY A 121 -4.32 5.75 -9.71
CA GLY A 121 -5.62 5.36 -10.23
C GLY A 121 -6.01 3.91 -9.93
N LYS A 122 -5.11 2.95 -10.20
CA LYS A 122 -5.34 1.52 -9.97
C LYS A 122 -5.56 1.18 -8.49
N LYS A 123 -4.89 1.90 -7.59
CA LYS A 123 -5.05 1.72 -6.14
C LYS A 123 -6.22 2.51 -5.56
N GLY A 124 -6.84 3.39 -6.35
CA GLY A 124 -7.99 4.18 -5.94
C GLY A 124 -7.65 5.16 -4.83
N LEU A 125 -6.48 5.80 -4.90
CA LEU A 125 -6.01 6.79 -3.91
C LEU A 125 -6.70 8.13 -4.15
N TYR A 126 -8.02 8.16 -3.95
CA TYR A 126 -8.88 9.28 -4.34
C TYR A 126 -8.54 10.60 -3.64
N HIS A 127 -7.93 10.54 -2.46
CA HIS A 127 -7.44 11.73 -1.75
C HIS A 127 -6.22 12.39 -2.40
N LEU A 128 -5.59 11.77 -3.41
CA LEU A 128 -4.50 12.34 -4.21
C LEU A 128 -4.99 12.93 -5.54
N ARG A 129 -6.30 13.08 -5.71
CA ARG A 129 -6.91 13.64 -6.93
C ARG A 129 -6.31 15.00 -7.29
N ASP A 130 -6.13 15.89 -6.32
CA ASP A 130 -5.55 17.22 -6.49
C ASP A 130 -4.11 17.19 -7.03
N LYS A 131 -3.37 16.11 -6.77
CA LYS A 131 -2.00 15.91 -7.30
C LYS A 131 -2.00 15.40 -8.75
N VAL A 132 -3.06 14.70 -9.17
CA VAL A 132 -3.17 14.14 -10.53
C VAL A 132 -3.84 15.12 -11.50
N GLU A 133 -4.79 15.94 -11.04
CA GLU A 133 -5.55 16.87 -11.88
C GLU A 133 -4.68 17.84 -12.73
N PRO A 134 -3.57 18.41 -12.22
CA PRO A 134 -2.71 19.29 -13.02
C PRO A 134 -2.18 18.66 -14.31
N PHE A 135 -1.93 17.35 -14.32
CA PHE A 135 -1.44 16.62 -15.49
C PHE A 135 -2.47 16.51 -16.63
N ALA A 136 -3.74 16.90 -16.40
CA ALA A 136 -4.74 17.01 -17.47
C ALA A 136 -4.36 18.09 -18.51
N GLN A 137 -3.50 19.03 -18.12
CA GLN A 137 -2.95 20.07 -18.99
C GLN A 137 -1.57 19.72 -19.56
N SER A 138 -1.08 18.50 -19.36
CA SER A 138 0.20 18.05 -19.95
C SER A 138 0.18 18.19 -21.47
N ASP A 139 1.30 18.56 -22.08
CA ASP A 139 1.44 18.63 -23.54
C ASP A 139 1.38 17.23 -24.19
N ASP A 140 1.70 16.19 -23.43
CA ASP A 140 1.61 14.80 -23.88
C ASP A 140 0.15 14.31 -23.90
N LYS A 141 -0.33 13.99 -25.12
CA LYS A 141 -1.68 13.49 -25.35
C LYS A 141 -1.96 12.17 -24.62
N ASP A 142 -0.98 11.30 -24.49
CA ASP A 142 -1.15 10.00 -23.83
C ASP A 142 -1.16 10.16 -22.31
N VAL A 143 -0.38 11.10 -21.76
CA VAL A 143 -0.52 11.53 -20.36
C VAL A 143 -1.93 12.07 -20.10
N ARG A 144 -2.45 12.98 -20.94
CA ARG A 144 -3.82 13.51 -20.77
C ARG A 144 -4.89 12.42 -20.77
N LYS A 145 -4.81 11.44 -21.69
CA LYS A 145 -5.75 10.29 -21.71
C LYS A 145 -5.64 9.45 -20.44
N LEU A 146 -4.41 9.21 -19.97
CA LEU A 146 -4.16 8.45 -18.75
C LEU A 146 -4.72 9.16 -17.52
N VAL A 147 -4.56 10.48 -17.43
CA VAL A 147 -5.13 11.31 -16.37
C VAL A 147 -6.64 11.22 -16.37
N ALA A 148 -7.30 11.40 -17.52
CA ALA A 148 -8.77 11.29 -17.62
C ALA A 148 -9.29 9.94 -17.09
N LYS A 149 -8.66 8.84 -17.52
CA LYS A 149 -8.96 7.49 -17.04
C LYS A 149 -8.71 7.32 -15.54
N THR A 150 -7.64 7.94 -15.04
CA THR A 150 -7.27 7.90 -13.63
C THR A 150 -8.28 8.66 -12.78
N LEU A 151 -8.67 9.88 -13.16
CA LEU A 151 -9.67 10.67 -12.45
C LEU A 151 -11.04 9.97 -12.40
N GLU A 152 -11.43 9.27 -13.46
CA GLU A 152 -12.63 8.43 -13.46
C GLU A 152 -12.54 7.31 -12.41
N ARG A 153 -11.40 6.61 -12.34
CA ARG A 153 -11.15 5.58 -11.31
C ARG A 153 -11.18 6.16 -9.90
N LEU A 154 -10.59 7.33 -9.70
CA LEU A 154 -10.58 8.01 -8.40
C LEU A 154 -11.98 8.42 -7.96
N GLY A 155 -12.80 8.97 -8.86
CA GLY A 155 -14.21 9.28 -8.56
C GLY A 155 -15.03 8.05 -8.16
N LYS A 156 -14.83 6.92 -8.86
CA LYS A 156 -15.48 5.64 -8.49
C LYS A 156 -14.99 5.14 -7.12
N ALA A 157 -13.70 5.28 -6.82
CA ALA A 157 -13.13 4.86 -5.54
C ALA A 157 -13.67 5.71 -4.37
N GLU A 158 -13.75 7.03 -4.56
CA GLU A 158 -14.32 7.97 -3.58
C GLU A 158 -15.78 7.66 -3.28
N ALA A 159 -16.62 7.46 -4.31
CA ALA A 159 -18.02 7.11 -4.15
C ALA A 159 -18.21 5.82 -3.35
N ARG A 160 -17.41 4.77 -3.66
CA ARG A 160 -17.42 3.50 -2.91
C ARG A 160 -16.98 3.69 -1.46
N ALA A 161 -15.96 4.52 -1.21
CA ALA A 161 -15.49 4.83 0.15
C ALA A 161 -16.57 5.56 0.96
N ALA A 162 -17.24 6.56 0.36
CA ALA A 162 -18.34 7.30 0.98
C ALA A 162 -19.53 6.38 1.32
N GLU A 163 -19.92 5.50 0.41
CA GLU A 163 -20.99 4.53 0.64
C GLU A 163 -20.66 3.58 1.80
N LYS A 164 -19.44 3.04 1.83
CA LYS A 164 -18.96 2.17 2.91
C LYS A 164 -18.98 2.89 4.25
N ALA A 165 -18.54 4.15 4.29
CA ALA A 165 -18.56 4.97 5.50
C ALA A 165 -20.00 5.22 5.99
N ARG A 166 -20.94 5.53 5.09
CA ARG A 166 -22.37 5.69 5.42
C ARG A 166 -22.96 4.42 6.02
N LYS A 167 -22.72 3.26 5.39
CA LYS A 167 -23.17 1.94 5.89
C LYS A 167 -22.58 1.62 7.26
N ALA A 168 -21.30 1.91 7.47
CA ALA A 168 -20.63 1.72 8.76
C ALA A 168 -21.24 2.59 9.87
N LYS A 169 -21.49 3.88 9.60
CA LYS A 169 -22.15 4.80 10.53
C LYS A 169 -23.57 4.34 10.89
N ALA A 170 -24.36 3.91 9.90
CA ALA A 170 -25.71 3.38 10.13
C ALA A 170 -25.69 2.12 11.03
N LYS A 171 -24.78 1.18 10.73
CA LYS A 171 -24.59 -0.04 11.55
C LYS A 171 -24.16 0.28 12.98
N ALA A 172 -23.25 1.24 13.17
CA ALA A 172 -22.81 1.68 14.49
C ALA A 172 -23.96 2.31 15.28
N LYS A 173 -24.77 3.17 14.65
CA LYS A 173 -25.95 3.79 15.27
C LYS A 173 -26.98 2.74 15.70
N ALA A 174 -27.28 1.76 14.84
CA ALA A 174 -28.20 0.68 15.15
C ALA A 174 -27.72 -0.16 16.35
N LYS A 175 -26.44 -0.54 16.37
CA LYS A 175 -25.83 -1.26 17.52
C LYS A 175 -25.88 -0.45 18.81
N ALA A 176 -25.64 0.86 18.74
CA ALA A 176 -25.71 1.73 19.91
C ALA A 176 -27.13 1.84 20.46
N ALA A 177 -28.13 1.98 19.59
CA ALA A 177 -29.55 2.01 19.98
C ALA A 177 -29.99 0.70 20.63
N GLU A 178 -29.61 -0.45 20.06
CA GLU A 178 -29.89 -1.78 20.63
C GLU A 178 -29.25 -1.96 22.01
N LYS A 179 -27.98 -1.56 22.17
CA LYS A 179 -27.28 -1.60 23.46
C LYS A 179 -27.96 -0.71 24.50
N ALA A 180 -28.38 0.50 24.11
CA ALA A 180 -29.09 1.42 25.00
C ALA A 180 -30.45 0.84 25.45
N ARG A 181 -31.21 0.25 24.52
CA ARG A 181 -32.47 -0.44 24.83
C ARG A 181 -32.26 -1.57 25.84
N LYS A 182 -31.31 -2.47 25.58
CA LYS A 182 -30.98 -3.59 26.49
C LYS A 182 -30.52 -3.09 27.88
N ALA A 183 -29.77 -2.00 27.94
CA ALA A 183 -29.35 -1.40 29.20
C ALA A 183 -30.52 -0.78 29.98
N ALA A 184 -31.47 -0.13 29.29
CA ALA A 184 -32.69 0.40 29.89
C ALA A 184 -33.58 -0.72 30.44
N GLU A 185 -33.80 -1.80 29.67
CA GLU A 185 -34.56 -2.99 30.10
C GLU A 185 -33.94 -3.64 31.35
N ARG A 186 -32.60 -3.78 31.41
CA ARG A 186 -31.90 -4.29 32.59
C ARG A 186 -32.03 -3.40 33.82
N LYS A 187 -32.04 -2.07 33.66
CA LYS A 187 -32.26 -1.12 34.76
C LYS A 187 -33.70 -1.19 35.28
N ALA A 188 -34.67 -1.32 34.37
CA ALA A 188 -36.08 -1.43 34.73
C ALA A 188 -36.40 -2.73 35.49
N ASN A 189 -35.71 -3.84 35.15
CA ASN A 189 -35.95 -5.15 35.75
C ASN A 189 -35.06 -5.45 36.98
N LYS A 190 -34.39 -4.45 37.56
CA LYS A 190 -33.58 -4.63 38.78
C LYS A 190 -34.52 -4.63 39.99
N PRO A 191 -34.68 -5.74 40.74
CA PRO A 191 -35.59 -5.78 41.88
C PRO A 191 -35.13 -4.75 42.93
N ARG A 192 -36.08 -3.93 43.42
CA ARG A 192 -35.86 -3.08 44.58
C ARG A 192 -35.55 -4.01 45.75
N SER A 193 -34.29 -4.12 46.16
CA SER A 193 -33.94 -4.74 47.43
C SER A 193 -34.61 -3.93 48.53
N THR A 194 -35.68 -4.48 49.08
CA THR A 194 -36.41 -3.98 50.24
C THR A 194 -35.42 -3.85 51.39
N THR A 195 -34.98 -2.62 51.66
CA THR A 195 -34.34 -2.30 52.94
C THR A 195 -35.45 -2.37 53.98
N SER A 196 -35.62 -3.56 54.55
CA SER A 196 -36.47 -3.81 55.71
C SER A 196 -35.92 -3.00 56.88
N ARG A 197 -36.58 -1.88 57.16
CA ARG A 197 -36.33 -1.02 58.32
C ARG A 197 -36.87 -1.78 59.53
N ARG A 198 -35.99 -2.54 60.21
CA ARG A 198 -36.34 -3.22 61.46
C ARG A 198 -36.51 -2.15 62.54
N SER A 199 -37.75 -1.89 62.90
CA SER A 199 -38.18 -1.12 64.06
C SER A 199 -37.55 -1.68 65.34
N GLY A 200 -36.63 -0.92 65.93
CA GLY A 200 -36.24 -1.10 67.32
C GLY A 200 -37.29 -0.40 68.20
N GLN A 201 -38.09 -1.21 68.88
CA GLN A 201 -39.00 -0.81 69.95
C GLN A 201 -38.53 -1.49 71.25
N ALA A 202 -38.75 -0.82 72.38
CA ALA A 202 -38.49 -1.20 73.78
C ALA A 202 -37.04 -0.99 74.27
N GLY A 203 -36.78 -0.43 75.47
CA GLY A 203 -37.67 -0.22 76.60
C GLY A 203 -37.16 0.83 77.59
N SER A 204 -37.99 0.99 78.63
CA SER A 204 -37.97 1.90 79.77
C SER A 204 -36.67 1.99 80.58
#